data_AF-A0A1Y5DDT3-F1
#
_entry.id   AF-A0A1Y5DDT3-F1
#
_cell.length_a   1.000
_cell.length_b   1.000
_cell.length_c   1.000
_cell.angle_alpha   90.00
_cell.angle_beta   90.00
_cell.angle_gamma   90.00
#
_symmetry.space_group_name_H-M   'P 1'
#
loop_
_entity.id
_entity.type
_entity.pdbx_description
1 polymer ?
#
loop_
_entity_poly.entity_id
_entity_poly.type
_entity_poly.pdbx_seq_one_letter_code
_entity_poly.pdbx_strand_id
1 'polypeptide(L)'
;MAGWIIYPALFDNEVPPMSTLIHKRIEDNLKEILPLAQKADEILVNLKLENKGRFSAIFPKNSLFKVQATLFLPYLEEASSDLKILPEPQDPAFEILLTDLLKKIELLHQILGSFHDIQDDQ
;
A
#
# COMPACT_ATOMS: atom_id res chain seq x y z
N MET A 1 -54.75 8.63 14.51
CA MET A 1 -54.00 7.42 14.91
C MET A 1 -53.17 6.98 13.70
N ALA A 2 -51.95 6.54 13.98
CA ALA A 2 -50.73 6.58 13.15
C ALA A 2 -50.81 6.02 11.73
N GLY A 3 -49.93 6.54 10.84
CA GLY A 3 -49.97 6.19 9.41
C GLY A 3 -48.77 6.55 8.54
N TRP A 4 -47.55 6.57 9.09
CA TRP A 4 -46.26 6.44 8.38
C TRP A 4 -45.78 7.62 7.52
N ILE A 5 -44.71 8.27 7.99
CA ILE A 5 -43.88 9.21 7.24
C ILE A 5 -43.17 8.40 6.13
N ILE A 6 -43.41 8.76 4.87
CA ILE A 6 -42.59 8.31 3.74
C ILE A 6 -41.20 8.93 3.93
N TYR A 7 -40.19 8.13 4.24
CA TYR A 7 -38.80 8.56 4.09
C TYR A 7 -38.49 8.53 2.58
N PRO A 8 -38.18 9.66 1.93
CA PRO A 8 -37.61 9.61 0.59
C PRO A 8 -36.24 8.94 0.69
N ALA A 9 -35.97 8.00 -0.21
CA ALA A 9 -34.71 7.28 -0.30
C ALA A 9 -33.53 8.28 -0.30
N LEU A 10 -32.74 8.29 0.78
CA LEU A 10 -31.52 9.11 0.91
C LEU A 10 -30.32 8.51 0.17
N PHE A 11 -30.55 7.51 -0.67
CA PHE A 11 -29.50 6.86 -1.44
C PHE A 11 -30.00 6.68 -2.86
N ASP A 12 -29.69 7.67 -3.68
CA ASP A 12 -29.54 7.45 -5.11
C ASP A 12 -28.59 6.26 -5.27
N ASN A 13 -29.09 5.18 -5.86
CA ASN A 13 -28.39 3.89 -5.93
C ASN A 13 -27.35 3.90 -7.05
N GLU A 14 -26.25 4.63 -6.84
CA GLU A 14 -24.98 4.25 -7.44
C GLU A 14 -24.11 3.69 -6.32
N VAL A 15 -24.34 2.42 -5.98
CA VAL A 15 -23.31 1.66 -5.25
C VAL A 15 -22.06 1.74 -6.13
N PRO A 16 -20.96 2.36 -5.68
CA PRO A 16 -19.78 2.51 -6.51
C PRO A 16 -19.36 1.10 -6.95
N PRO A 17 -18.96 0.91 -8.22
CA PRO A 17 -18.64 -0.42 -8.70
C PRO A 17 -17.55 -1.01 -7.79
N MET A 18 -17.67 -2.31 -7.51
CA MET A 18 -16.80 -2.99 -6.55
C MET A 18 -15.31 -2.77 -6.88
N SER A 19 -14.97 -2.63 -8.17
CA SER A 19 -13.64 -2.23 -8.65
C SER A 19 -13.19 -0.88 -8.09
N THR A 20 -14.03 0.15 -8.14
CA THR A 20 -13.75 1.48 -7.57
C THR A 20 -13.61 1.45 -6.06
N LEU A 21 -14.40 0.65 -5.34
CA LEU A 21 -14.27 0.54 -3.88
C LEU A 21 -12.96 -0.15 -3.47
N ILE A 22 -12.59 -1.24 -4.16
CA ILE A 22 -11.32 -1.94 -3.93
C ILE A 22 -10.15 -1.00 -4.26
N HIS A 23 -10.18 -0.33 -5.42
CA HIS A 23 -9.14 0.63 -5.81
C HIS A 23 -8.96 1.72 -4.77
N LYS A 24 -10.06 2.34 -4.32
CA LYS A 24 -10.02 3.42 -3.33
C LYS A 24 -9.43 2.95 -2.00
N ARG A 25 -9.85 1.79 -1.49
CA ARG A 25 -9.30 1.25 -0.23
C ARG A 25 -7.80 0.99 -0.32
N ILE A 26 -7.33 0.45 -1.44
CA ILE A 26 -5.91 0.20 -1.65
C ILE A 26 -5.15 1.53 -1.77
N GLU A 27 -5.68 2.49 -2.52
CA GLU A 27 -5.10 3.83 -2.65
C GLU A 27 -4.98 4.54 -1.29
N ASP A 28 -6.03 4.48 -0.47
CA ASP A 28 -6.05 5.06 0.87
C ASP A 28 -4.96 4.40 1.75
N ASN A 29 -4.79 3.08 1.67
CA ASN A 29 -3.74 2.39 2.40
C ASN A 29 -2.32 2.73 1.92
N LEU A 30 -2.11 2.89 0.61
CA LEU A 30 -0.82 3.35 0.07
C LEU A 30 -0.48 4.78 0.54
N LYS A 31 -1.49 5.66 0.68
CA LYS A 31 -1.31 7.01 1.24
C LYS A 31 -0.93 6.98 2.72
N GLU A 32 -1.45 6.02 3.49
CA GLU A 32 -1.05 5.81 4.88
C GLU A 32 0.39 5.29 5.00
N ILE A 33 0.83 4.44 4.07
CA ILE A 33 2.22 3.93 4.03
C ILE A 33 3.23 5.04 3.66
N LEU A 34 2.85 5.98 2.80
CA LEU A 34 3.76 7.01 2.27
C LEU A 34 4.58 7.76 3.34
N PRO A 35 4.00 8.36 4.39
CA PRO A 35 4.78 9.07 5.40
C PRO A 35 5.72 8.14 6.19
N LEU A 36 5.34 6.87 6.39
CA LEU A 36 6.20 5.88 7.06
C LEU A 36 7.42 5.54 6.19
N ALA A 37 7.19 5.33 4.89
CA ALA A 37 8.26 5.07 3.92
C ALA A 37 9.23 6.26 3.80
N GLN A 38 8.71 7.49 3.78
CA GLN A 38 9.55 8.70 3.77
C GLN A 38 10.44 8.78 5.01
N LYS A 39 9.87 8.59 6.20
CA LYS A 39 10.64 8.59 7.46
C LYS A 39 11.72 7.50 7.48
N ALA A 40 11.38 6.29 7.04
CA ALA A 40 12.34 5.18 6.96
C ALA A 40 13.49 5.49 5.98
N ASP A 41 13.18 6.11 4.84
CA ASP A 41 14.19 6.51 3.85
C ASP A 41 15.12 7.60 4.38
N GLU A 42 14.61 8.59 5.09
CA GLU A 42 15.44 9.61 5.76
C GLU A 42 16.43 8.98 6.75
N ILE A 43 15.98 8.00 7.55
CA ILE A 43 16.83 7.26 8.48
C ILE A 43 17.92 6.50 7.73
N LEU A 44 17.56 5.78 6.67
CA LEU A 44 18.51 5.01 5.86
C LEU A 44 19.55 5.89 5.18
N VAL A 45 19.14 7.05 4.66
CA VAL A 45 20.05 8.04 4.08
C VAL A 45 21.02 8.56 5.14
N ASN A 46 20.54 8.91 6.33
CA ASN A 46 21.39 9.39 7.43
C ASN A 46 22.39 8.32 7.88
N LEU A 47 21.96 7.07 8.08
CA LEU A 47 22.86 5.97 8.45
C LEU A 47 23.94 5.70 7.39
N LYS A 48 23.60 5.88 6.11
CA LYS A 48 24.56 5.76 5.01
C LYS A 48 25.58 6.90 5.03
N LEU A 49 25.15 8.14 5.29
CA LEU A 49 26.04 9.29 5.42
C LEU A 49 27.01 9.15 6.59
N GLU A 50 26.54 8.58 7.70
CA GLU A 50 27.37 8.29 8.88
C GLU A 50 28.28 7.06 8.71
N ASN A 51 28.24 6.40 7.54
CA ASN A 51 28.98 5.17 7.24
C ASN A 51 28.69 4.02 8.24
N LYS A 52 27.51 4.05 8.88
CA LYS A 52 27.05 3.10 9.90
C LYS A 52 26.32 1.88 9.32
N GLY A 53 26.35 1.68 8.01
CA GLY A 53 25.69 0.53 7.40
C GLY A 53 26.05 0.31 5.94
N ARG A 54 26.12 -0.96 5.55
CA ARG A 54 26.13 -1.39 4.15
C ARG A 54 24.73 -1.85 3.77
N PHE A 55 23.90 -0.90 3.37
CA PHE A 55 22.54 -1.20 2.96
C PHE A 55 22.53 -1.82 1.57
N SER A 56 21.96 -3.02 1.47
CA SER A 56 21.60 -3.67 0.21
C SER A 56 20.14 -3.38 -0.13
N ALA A 57 19.59 -4.09 -1.13
CA ALA A 57 18.16 -4.00 -1.42
C ALA A 57 17.33 -4.36 -0.16
N ILE A 58 16.28 -3.56 0.12
CA ILE A 58 15.36 -3.77 1.26
C ILE A 58 14.71 -5.15 1.17
N PHE A 59 14.27 -5.54 -0.03
CA PHE A 59 13.71 -6.85 -0.29
C PHE A 59 14.70 -7.73 -1.06
N PRO A 60 14.71 -9.05 -0.80
CA PRO A 60 15.57 -9.98 -1.53
C PRO A 60 15.11 -10.14 -2.99
N LYS A 61 16.01 -10.61 -3.86
CA LYS A 61 15.75 -10.79 -5.31
C LYS A 61 14.59 -11.73 -5.64
N ASN A 62 14.25 -12.64 -4.74
CA ASN A 62 13.14 -13.57 -4.86
C ASN A 62 11.85 -13.05 -4.19
N SER A 63 11.79 -11.76 -3.85
CA SER A 63 10.55 -11.13 -3.40
C SER A 63 9.57 -10.91 -4.55
N LEU A 64 8.36 -10.44 -4.22
CA LEU A 64 7.35 -10.07 -5.22
C LEU A 64 7.69 -8.79 -5.98
N PHE A 65 8.68 -8.02 -5.51
CA PHE A 65 9.08 -6.77 -6.12
C PHE A 65 10.05 -6.97 -7.28
N LYS A 66 9.87 -6.21 -8.35
CA LYS A 66 10.78 -6.16 -9.50
C LYS A 66 11.92 -5.19 -9.26
N VAL A 67 11.63 -4.07 -8.58
CA VAL A 67 12.62 -3.08 -8.19
C VAL A 67 13.57 -3.65 -7.13
N GLN A 68 14.83 -3.26 -7.21
CA GLN A 68 15.84 -3.54 -6.18
C GLN A 68 16.43 -2.20 -5.75
N ALA A 69 15.91 -1.66 -4.66
CA ALA A 69 16.32 -0.40 -4.09
C ALA A 69 16.73 -0.56 -2.62
N THR A 70 17.65 0.30 -2.18
CA THR A 70 18.07 0.39 -0.78
C THR A 70 17.14 1.29 0.05
N LEU A 71 16.04 1.76 -0.56
CA LEU A 71 15.06 2.71 -0.01
C LEU A 71 13.66 2.17 -0.29
N PHE A 72 12.67 2.56 0.52
CA PHE A 72 11.29 2.13 0.51
C PHE A 72 10.46 2.78 -0.60
N LEU A 73 10.68 4.06 -0.91
CA LEU A 73 9.86 4.79 -1.89
C LEU A 73 9.77 4.10 -3.27
N PRO A 74 10.83 3.53 -3.85
CA PRO A 74 10.74 2.79 -5.12
C PRO A 74 9.80 1.57 -5.06
N TYR A 75 9.71 0.89 -3.92
CA TYR A 75 8.79 -0.25 -3.74
C TYR A 75 7.34 0.22 -3.62
N LEU A 76 7.11 1.35 -2.95
CA LEU A 76 5.79 1.98 -2.87
C LEU A 76 5.30 2.49 -4.25
N GLU A 77 6.22 3.03 -5.07
CA GLU A 77 5.94 3.43 -6.45
C GLU A 77 5.55 2.23 -7.32
N GLU A 78 6.23 1.08 -7.14
CA GLU A 78 5.88 -0.16 -7.83
C GLU A 78 4.47 -0.63 -7.44
N ALA A 79 4.14 -0.68 -6.14
CA ALA A 79 2.80 -1.06 -5.68
C ALA A 79 1.71 -0.08 -6.18
N SER A 80 2.02 1.22 -6.23
CA SER A 80 1.12 2.24 -6.79
C SER A 80 0.91 2.07 -8.29
N SER A 81 1.93 1.60 -9.01
CA SER A 81 1.84 1.29 -10.43
C SER A 81 1.03 0.03 -10.69
N ASP A 82 1.20 -1.00 -9.86
CA ASP A 82 0.42 -2.23 -9.90
C ASP A 82 -1.08 -1.95 -9.67
N LEU A 83 -1.42 -1.04 -8.76
CA LEU A 83 -2.81 -0.60 -8.56
C LEU A 83 -3.40 0.04 -9.84
N LYS A 84 -2.63 0.89 -10.53
CA LYS A 84 -3.12 1.59 -11.74
C LYS A 84 -3.39 0.66 -12.92
N ILE A 85 -2.71 -0.48 -12.97
CA ILE A 85 -2.85 -1.47 -14.04
C ILE A 85 -3.78 -2.62 -13.64
N LEU A 86 -4.38 -2.57 -12.45
CA LEU A 86 -5.29 -3.60 -11.98
C LEU A 86 -6.51 -3.64 -12.92
N PRO A 87 -6.82 -4.81 -13.52
CA PRO A 87 -7.91 -4.89 -14.47
C PRO A 87 -9.27 -4.84 -13.77
N GLU A 88 -10.35 -4.88 -14.55
CA GLU A 88 -11.69 -5.00 -13.99
C GLU A 88 -11.92 -6.40 -13.38
N PRO A 89 -12.81 -6.55 -12.38
CA PRO A 89 -13.06 -7.82 -11.69
C PRO A 89 -13.49 -9.01 -12.56
N GLN A 90 -13.89 -8.76 -13.80
CA GLN A 90 -14.30 -9.80 -14.75
C GLN A 90 -13.11 -10.39 -15.51
N ASP A 91 -11.95 -9.75 -15.45
CA ASP A 91 -10.72 -10.22 -16.06
C ASP A 91 -10.14 -11.40 -15.26
N PRO A 92 -9.80 -12.54 -15.91
CA PRO A 92 -9.19 -13.68 -15.23
C PRO A 92 -7.89 -13.36 -14.45
N ALA A 93 -7.17 -12.30 -14.85
CA ALA A 93 -5.95 -11.87 -14.17
C ALA A 93 -6.21 -11.03 -12.91
N PHE A 94 -7.45 -10.56 -12.67
CA PHE A 94 -7.78 -9.67 -11.57
C PHE A 94 -7.40 -10.22 -10.21
N GLU A 95 -7.87 -11.43 -9.89
CA GLU A 95 -7.62 -12.11 -8.60
C GLU A 95 -6.12 -12.26 -8.32
N ILE A 96 -5.35 -12.63 -9.33
CA ILE A 96 -3.90 -12.86 -9.22
C ILE A 96 -3.18 -11.55 -8.96
N LEU A 97 -3.44 -10.52 -9.79
CA LEU A 97 -2.80 -9.22 -9.67
C LEU A 97 -3.18 -8.49 -8.38
N LEU A 98 -4.45 -8.60 -7.96
CA LEU A 98 -4.91 -8.08 -6.68
C LEU A 98 -4.21 -8.78 -5.52
N THR A 99 -4.10 -10.11 -5.56
CA THR A 99 -3.42 -10.88 -4.51
C THR A 99 -1.94 -10.49 -4.40
N ASP A 100 -1.25 -10.35 -5.52
CA ASP A 100 0.16 -9.96 -5.53
C ASP A 100 0.35 -8.53 -5.00
N LEU A 101 -0.52 -7.60 -5.38
CA LEU A 101 -0.52 -6.23 -4.87
C LEU A 101 -0.75 -6.18 -3.35
N LEU A 102 -1.75 -6.91 -2.84
CA LEU A 102 -2.02 -6.97 -1.40
C LEU A 102 -0.84 -7.55 -0.61
N LYS A 103 -0.17 -8.57 -1.15
CA LYS A 103 1.05 -9.12 -0.53
C LYS A 103 2.21 -8.12 -0.55
N LYS A 104 2.39 -7.34 -1.63
CA LYS A 104 3.40 -6.26 -1.65
C LYS A 104 3.13 -5.21 -0.58
N ILE A 105 1.87 -4.82 -0.42
CA ILE A 105 1.43 -3.88 0.61
C ILE A 105 1.66 -4.46 2.01
N GLU A 106 1.33 -5.72 2.25
CA GLU A 106 1.59 -6.40 3.52
C GLU A 106 3.09 -6.42 3.85
N LEU A 107 3.95 -6.74 2.87
CA LEU A 107 5.40 -6.73 3.03
C LEU A 107 5.94 -5.33 3.39
N LEU A 108 5.39 -4.28 2.76
CA LEU A 108 5.73 -2.89 3.12
C LEU A 108 5.36 -2.59 4.57
N HIS A 109 4.13 -2.92 4.99
CA HIS A 109 3.68 -2.73 6.38
C HIS A 109 4.55 -3.48 7.39
N GLN A 110 4.89 -4.74 7.11
CA GLN A 110 5.70 -5.56 8.02
C GLN A 110 7.08 -4.96 8.26
N ILE A 111 7.76 -4.55 7.20
CA ILE A 111 9.10 -3.98 7.34
C ILE A 111 9.03 -2.57 7.93
N LEU A 112 8.10 -1.72 7.48
CA LEU A 112 7.97 -0.36 8.02
C LEU A 112 7.55 -0.36 9.50
N GLY A 113 6.69 -1.30 9.90
CA GLY A 113 6.37 -1.55 11.31
C GLY A 113 7.60 -1.94 12.12
N SER A 114 8.42 -2.86 11.59
CA SER A 114 9.68 -3.25 12.24
C SER A 114 10.67 -2.07 12.36
N PHE A 115 10.66 -1.10 11.43
CA PHE A 115 11.46 0.13 11.52
C PHE A 115 10.94 1.09 12.60
N HIS A 116 9.62 1.13 12.82
CA HIS A 116 9.01 1.96 13.86
C HIS A 116 9.35 1.45 15.26
N ASP A 117 9.24 0.13 15.49
CA ASP A 117 9.52 -0.48 16.79
C ASP A 117 10.98 -0.28 17.23
N ILE A 118 11.93 -0.27 16.29
CA ILE A 118 13.35 0.00 16.57
C ILE A 118 13.58 1.45 17.06
N GLN A 119 12.70 2.40 16.72
CA GLN A 119 12.83 3.80 17.15
C GLN A 119 12.27 4.08 18.54
N ASP A 120 11.29 3.30 19.02
CA ASP A 120 10.68 3.51 20.34
C ASP A 120 11.49 2.87 21.49
N ASP A 121 12.41 1.95 21.17
CA ASP A 121 13.33 1.29 22.11
C ASP A 121 14.71 2.01 22.24
N GLN A 122 14.84 3.24 21.75
CA GLN A 122 16.03 4.11 21.89
C GLN A 122 15.70 5.40 22.63
#